data_AF-A0A4V2MAZ1-F1
#
_entry.id   AF-A0A4V2MAZ1-F1
#
_cell.length_a   1.000
_cell.length_b   1.000
_cell.length_c   1.000
_cell.angle_alpha   90.00
_cell.angle_beta   90.00
_cell.angle_gamma   90.00
#
_symmetry.space_group_name_H-M   'P 1'
#
loop_
_entity.id
_entity.type
_entity.pdbx_description
1 polymer ?
#
loop_
_entity_poly.entity_id
_entity_poly.type
_entity_poly.pdbx_seq_one_letter_code
_entity_poly.pdbx_strand_id
1 'polypeptide(L)'
;MHPHTPRCASSIRRVSGPLGRTPGAWQLTQRLTVDQGLRLFTIDAAYGTFEEDVKGSLSPGKYANLVILSDNPTTVAVDALLDIQVLATIVGGRAEYCADTALC
;
A
#
# COMPACT_ATOMS: atom_id res chain seq x y z
N MET A 1 -34.50 8.95 -15.61
CA MET A 1 -34.20 8.40 -14.27
C MET A 1 -32.88 7.66 -14.35
N HIS A 2 -31.76 8.31 -14.01
CA HIS A 2 -30.47 7.65 -13.90
C HIS A 2 -30.33 7.11 -12.47
N PRO A 3 -30.06 5.81 -12.27
CA PRO A 3 -29.85 5.27 -10.94
C PRO A 3 -28.54 5.81 -10.39
N HIS A 4 -28.62 6.47 -9.23
CA HIS A 4 -27.46 6.91 -8.47
C HIS A 4 -26.59 5.70 -8.11
N THR A 5 -25.39 5.61 -8.68
CA THR A 5 -24.37 4.66 -8.23
C THR A 5 -23.87 5.09 -6.85
N PRO A 6 -23.85 4.20 -5.85
CA PRO A 6 -23.32 4.53 -4.54
C PRO A 6 -21.82 4.80 -4.68
N ARG A 7 -21.41 6.01 -4.30
CA ARG A 7 -20.00 6.41 -4.22
C ARG A 7 -19.26 5.43 -3.31
N CYS A 8 -18.38 4.63 -3.90
CA CYS A 8 -17.55 3.63 -3.21
C CYS A 8 -16.35 4.35 -2.56
N ALA A 9 -16.35 4.51 -1.24
CA ALA A 9 -15.45 5.46 -0.58
C ALA A 9 -14.29 4.87 0.25
N SER A 10 -13.95 3.57 0.22
CA SER A 10 -12.91 3.06 1.17
C SER A 10 -11.92 1.94 0.76
N SER A 11 -11.76 1.53 -0.51
CA SER A 11 -10.83 0.44 -0.88
C SER A 11 -9.79 0.75 -1.97
N ILE A 12 -8.49 0.53 -1.72
CA ILE A 12 -7.41 0.55 -2.74
C ILE A 12 -7.79 -0.32 -3.95
N ARG A 13 -8.28 0.30 -5.03
CA ARG A 13 -8.16 -0.21 -6.40
C ARG A 13 -8.56 0.80 -7.47
N ARG A 14 -7.85 0.72 -8.59
CA ARG A 14 -8.28 1.16 -9.92
C ARG A 14 -9.66 0.52 -10.24
N VAL A 15 -10.71 1.34 -10.37
CA VAL A 15 -12.08 0.90 -10.72
C VAL A 15 -12.15 0.28 -12.14
N SER A 16 -11.12 0.50 -12.96
CA SER A 16 -10.95 -0.07 -14.29
C SER A 16 -9.56 -0.71 -14.39
N GLY A 17 -9.46 -2.04 -14.47
CA GLY A 17 -8.16 -2.68 -14.72
C GLY A 17 -7.50 -2.14 -16.01
N PRO A 18 -6.22 -2.43 -16.30
CA PRO A 18 -5.58 -2.05 -17.58
C PRO A 18 -6.36 -2.53 -18.83
N LEU A 19 -7.34 -3.41 -18.65
CA LEU A 19 -8.26 -3.94 -19.66
C LEU A 19 -9.59 -3.16 -19.78
N GLY A 20 -9.81 -2.08 -19.02
CA GLY A 20 -11.03 -1.27 -19.06
C GLY A 20 -12.30 -2.00 -18.58
N ARG A 21 -12.18 -3.15 -17.91
CA ARG A 21 -13.32 -3.96 -17.46
C ARG A 21 -13.73 -3.64 -16.04
N THR A 22 -15.05 -3.56 -15.83
CA THR A 22 -15.67 -3.51 -14.51
C THR A 22 -15.45 -4.85 -13.79
N PRO A 23 -14.98 -4.84 -12.52
CA PRO A 23 -14.79 -6.07 -11.77
C PRO A 23 -16.11 -6.84 -11.57
N GLY A 24 -16.03 -8.17 -11.63
CA GLY A 24 -17.16 -9.04 -11.32
C GLY A 24 -17.51 -9.05 -9.83
N ALA A 25 -18.73 -9.45 -9.47
CA ALA A 25 -19.21 -9.45 -8.09
C ALA A 25 -18.29 -10.23 -7.12
N TRP A 26 -17.76 -11.39 -7.55
CA TRP A 26 -16.83 -12.19 -6.74
C TRP A 26 -15.49 -11.48 -6.49
N GLN A 27 -15.08 -10.53 -7.34
CA GLN A 27 -13.84 -9.77 -7.14
C GLN A 27 -14.04 -8.68 -6.10
N LEU A 28 -15.28 -8.18 -5.97
CA LEU A 28 -15.61 -7.17 -4.98
C LEU A 28 -15.58 -7.73 -3.55
N THR A 29 -15.88 -9.02 -3.40
CA THR A 29 -15.79 -9.72 -2.11
C THR A 29 -14.35 -10.02 -1.68
N GLN A 30 -13.38 -9.90 -2.59
CA GLN A 30 -11.94 -10.09 -2.32
C GLN A 30 -11.19 -8.76 -2.12
N ARG A 31 -11.91 -7.64 -1.95
CA ARG A 31 -11.30 -6.33 -1.69
C ARG A 31 -10.68 -6.30 -0.30
N LEU A 32 -9.54 -5.63 -0.20
CA LEU A 32 -8.85 -5.36 1.06
C LEU A 32 -9.05 -3.91 1.48
N THR A 33 -9.11 -3.67 2.78
CA THR A 33 -8.93 -2.34 3.36
C THR A 33 -7.46 -1.92 3.25
N VAL A 34 -7.18 -0.62 3.45
CA VAL A 34 -5.79 -0.13 3.47
C VAL A 34 -4.97 -0.83 4.54
N ASP A 35 -5.51 -0.98 5.76
CA ASP A 35 -4.85 -1.66 6.88
C ASP A 35 -4.52 -3.12 6.56
N GLN A 36 -5.47 -3.84 5.94
CA GLN A 36 -5.24 -5.20 5.47
C GLN A 36 -4.14 -5.26 4.40
N GLY A 37 -4.12 -4.31 3.47
CA GLY A 37 -3.06 -4.19 2.47
C GLY A 37 -1.69 -3.92 3.11
N LEU A 38 -1.61 -2.98 4.04
CA LEU A 38 -0.37 -2.65 4.76
C LEU A 38 0.17 -3.85 5.51
N ARG A 39 -0.66 -4.59 6.25
CA ARG A 39 -0.24 -5.82 6.94
C ARG A 39 0.21 -6.90 5.96
N LEU A 40 -0.56 -7.11 4.88
CA LEU A 40 -0.23 -8.10 3.85
C LEU A 40 1.16 -7.89 3.26
N PHE A 41 1.56 -6.64 3.01
CA PHE A 41 2.87 -6.30 2.44
C PHE A 41 4.00 -6.15 3.48
N THR A 42 3.71 -6.30 4.77
CA THR A 42 4.70 -6.11 5.85
C THR A 42 4.77 -7.33 6.77
N ILE A 43 4.00 -7.33 7.85
CA ILE A 43 4.03 -8.36 8.90
C ILE A 43 3.62 -9.73 8.36
N ASP A 44 2.52 -9.80 7.60
CA ASP A 44 1.99 -11.08 7.13
C ASP A 44 2.90 -11.70 6.06
N ALA A 45 3.52 -10.87 5.22
CA ALA A 45 4.54 -11.32 4.26
C ALA A 45 5.78 -11.87 4.96
N ALA A 46 6.27 -11.20 6.00
CA ALA A 46 7.41 -11.67 6.77
C ALA A 46 7.12 -13.00 7.49
N TYR A 47 5.92 -13.14 8.05
CA TYR A 47 5.46 -14.40 8.63
C TYR A 47 5.37 -15.52 7.58
N GLY A 48 4.85 -15.21 6.39
CA GLY A 48 4.76 -16.16 5.29
C GLY A 48 6.11 -16.68 4.78
N THR A 49 7.20 -15.97 5.07
CA THR A 49 8.58 -16.38 4.74
C THR A 49 9.40 -16.81 5.96
N PHE A 50 8.79 -16.91 7.15
CA PHE A 50 9.47 -17.23 8.43
C PHE A 50 10.60 -16.26 8.79
N GLU A 51 10.43 -14.99 8.45
CA GLU A 51 11.40 -13.91 8.67
C GLU A 51 10.82 -12.80 9.56
N GLU A 52 9.72 -13.07 10.26
CA GLU A 52 9.06 -12.12 11.15
C GLU A 52 9.97 -11.61 12.27
N ASP A 53 10.97 -12.38 12.69
CA ASP A 53 11.93 -11.96 13.72
C ASP A 53 12.95 -10.93 13.21
N VAL A 54 13.16 -10.85 11.88
CA VAL A 54 14.20 -10.00 11.28
C VAL A 54 13.64 -8.88 10.39
N LYS A 55 12.39 -8.96 9.93
CA LYS A 55 11.75 -7.92 9.10
C LYS A 55 10.23 -7.82 9.34
N GLY A 56 9.57 -6.95 8.58
CA GLY A 56 8.11 -6.79 8.58
C GLY A 56 7.56 -5.79 9.61
N SER A 57 8.36 -5.34 10.57
CA SER A 57 8.01 -4.26 11.50
C SER A 57 9.19 -3.36 11.82
N LEU A 58 8.92 -2.11 12.22
CA LEU A 58 9.93 -1.18 12.71
C LEU A 58 10.09 -1.33 14.22
N SER A 59 10.99 -2.22 14.62
CA SER A 59 11.34 -2.48 16.01
C SER A 59 12.84 -2.72 16.14
N PRO A 60 13.47 -2.38 17.29
CA PRO A 60 14.89 -2.64 17.51
C PRO A 60 15.26 -4.11 17.25
N GLY A 61 16.42 -4.33 16.61
CA GLY A 61 16.91 -5.66 16.25
C GLY A 61 16.50 -6.17 14.86
N LYS A 62 15.54 -5.52 14.19
CA LYS A 62 15.13 -5.87 12.81
C LYS A 62 15.85 -5.02 11.76
N TYR A 63 15.82 -5.49 10.51
CA TYR A 63 16.28 -4.69 9.38
C TYR A 63 15.46 -3.40 9.25
N ALA A 64 16.15 -2.28 9.06
CA ALA A 64 15.53 -1.00 8.74
C ALA A 64 15.09 -0.95 7.26
N ASN A 65 14.08 -1.76 6.94
CA ASN A 65 13.40 -1.78 5.65
C ASN A 65 12.14 -0.92 5.74
N LEU A 66 12.15 0.26 5.12
CA LEU A 66 11.00 1.18 5.14
C LEU A 66 10.93 2.04 3.89
N VAL A 67 9.75 2.60 3.65
CA VAL A 67 9.51 3.61 2.63
C VAL A 67 8.97 4.88 3.27
N ILE A 68 9.37 6.02 2.72
CA ILE A 68 8.78 7.33 3.06
C ILE A 68 7.81 7.67 1.95
N LEU A 69 6.58 7.99 2.31
CA LEU A 69 5.49 8.31 1.38
C LEU A 69 5.18 9.80 1.45
N SER A 70 4.72 10.37 0.33
CA SER A 70 4.32 11.78 0.26
C SER A 70 3.04 12.10 1.02
N ASP A 71 2.24 11.08 1.34
CA ASP A 71 1.00 11.20 2.09
C ASP A 71 0.72 9.91 2.88
N ASN A 72 -0.21 9.98 3.83
CA ASN A 72 -0.61 8.86 4.66
C ASN A 72 -1.71 8.02 3.96
N PRO A 73 -1.41 6.77 3.56
CA PRO A 73 -2.37 5.92 2.86
C PRO A 73 -3.62 5.59 3.70
N THR A 74 -3.57 5.72 5.03
CA THR A 74 -4.72 5.42 5.90
C THR A 74 -5.74 6.56 5.98
N THR A 75 -5.40 7.75 5.51
CA THR A 75 -6.25 8.94 5.64
C THR A 75 -6.70 9.54 4.33
N VAL A 76 -5.96 9.31 3.24
CA VAL A 76 -6.35 9.84 1.92
C VAL A 76 -7.62 9.17 1.40
N ALA A 77 -8.29 9.87 0.48
CA ALA A 77 -9.35 9.25 -0.30
C ALA A 77 -8.80 8.09 -1.12
N VAL A 78 -9.62 7.06 -1.28
CA VAL A 78 -9.27 5.85 -2.03
C VAL A 78 -8.75 6.11 -3.42
N ASP A 79 -9.42 7.01 -4.14
CA ASP A 79 -9.10 7.33 -5.52
C ASP A 79 -7.73 8.02 -5.62
N ALA A 80 -7.25 8.64 -4.53
CA ALA A 80 -5.96 9.31 -4.44
C ALA A 80 -4.82 8.39 -3.97
N LEU A 81 -5.09 7.13 -3.61
CA LEU A 81 -4.05 6.21 -3.10
C LEU A 81 -2.96 5.91 -4.13
N LEU A 82 -3.29 5.99 -5.42
CA LEU A 82 -2.32 5.80 -6.51
C LEU A 82 -1.49 7.06 -6.80
N ASP A 83 -1.88 8.21 -6.27
CA ASP A 83 -1.16 9.47 -6.45
C ASP A 83 -0.06 9.65 -5.40
N ILE A 84 -0.10 8.86 -4.31
CA ILE A 84 0.93 8.85 -3.28
C ILE A 84 2.28 8.45 -3.89
N GLN A 85 3.25 9.36 -3.79
CA GLN A 85 4.59 9.14 -4.27
C GLN A 85 5.45 8.47 -3.20
N VAL A 86 6.33 7.57 -3.62
CA VAL A 86 7.44 7.11 -2.78
C VAL A 86 8.52 8.18 -2.82
N LEU A 87 8.81 8.79 -1.67
CA LEU A 87 9.84 9.81 -1.52
C LEU A 87 11.22 9.19 -1.29
N ALA A 88 11.29 8.10 -0.55
CA ALA A 88 12.52 7.35 -0.33
C ALA A 88 12.24 5.87 -0.04
N THR A 89 13.20 5.02 -0.39
CA THR A 89 13.23 3.59 -0.03
C THR A 89 14.53 3.29 0.70
N ILE A 90 14.41 2.77 1.91
CA ILE A 90 15.54 2.38 2.76
C ILE A 90 15.52 0.87 2.91
N VAL A 91 16.64 0.23 2.62
CA VAL A 91 16.83 -1.23 2.71
C VAL A 91 18.02 -1.51 3.62
N GLY A 92 17.79 -2.24 4.70
CA GLY A 92 18.82 -2.57 5.69
C GLY A 92 19.52 -1.33 6.28
N GLY A 93 18.81 -0.20 6.36
CA GLY A 93 19.34 1.07 6.86
C GLY A 93 20.12 1.91 5.84
N ARG A 94 20.18 1.49 4.56
CA ARG A 94 20.76 2.31 3.47
C ARG A 94 19.66 2.83 2.57
N ALA A 95 19.74 4.10 2.18
CA ALA A 95 18.83 4.66 1.20
C ALA A 95 19.22 4.15 -0.20
N GLU A 96 18.32 3.35 -0.80
CA GLU A 96 18.51 2.77 -2.14
C GLU A 96 17.76 3.58 -3.22
N TYR A 97 16.80 4.41 -2.80
CA TYR A 97 16.07 5.32 -3.66
C TYR A 97 15.69 6.59 -2.90
N CYS A 98 15.82 7.73 -3.57
CA CYS A 98 15.32 9.03 -3.14
C CYS A 98 14.76 9.75 -4.36
N ALA A 99 13.52 10.26 -4.25
CA ALA A 99 12.90 11.08 -5.29
C ALA A 99 13.53 12.48 -5.36
N ASP A 100 13.96 13.00 -4.21
CA ASP A 100 14.77 14.22 -4.07
C ASP A 100 16.12 13.83 -3.44
N THR A 101 17.22 14.19 -4.10
CA THR A 101 18.57 13.91 -3.61
C THR A 101 18.83 14.54 -2.25
N ALA A 102 18.09 15.57 -1.83
CA ALA A 102 18.23 16.17 -0.50
C ALA A 102 17.65 15.34 0.67
N LEU A 103 16.87 14.29 0.39
CA LEU A 103 16.38 13.31 1.38
C LEU A 103 17.38 12.17 1.63
N CYS A 104 18.45 12.17 0.84
CA CYS A 104 19.63 11.32 0.91
C CYS A 104 20.86 12.23 1.10
#